data_AF-A0AAW9KKU3-F1
#
_entry.id   AF-A0AAW9KKU3-F1
#
_cell.length_a   1.000
_cell.length_b   1.000
_cell.length_c   1.000
_cell.angle_alpha   90.00
_cell.angle_beta   90.00
_cell.angle_gamma   90.00
#
_symmetry.space_group_name_H-M   'P 1'
#
loop_
_entity.id
_entity.type
_entity.pdbx_description
1 polymer ?
#
loop_
_entity_poly.entity_id
_entity_poly.type
_entity_poly.pdbx_seq_one_letter_code
_entity_poly.pdbx_strand_id
1 'polypeptide(L)'
;MTTSFRNHTHTTVNASSEILATTRLLRELDPSADSMKTQKLLYFIQGSYLAQTGKPLFPESPQAWTYGPVYPRIYFDIRDNRGATKYADTSILTNGQRELITAVVEKFKGISASSLMKKTHEPGPWTEARAGLPNGNPSQKRITHQSMMRHFSRPGMAIVSPHTCSESRWDELPEGLMESEENRWAGLLARLAS
;
A
#
# COMPACT_ATOMS: atom_id res chain seq x y z
N MET A 1 8.47 4.41 -53.56
CA MET A 1 8.51 5.30 -52.39
C MET A 1 7.38 4.87 -51.46
N THR A 2 7.69 4.04 -50.46
CA THR A 2 6.71 3.51 -49.50
C THR A 2 7.09 4.03 -48.12
N THR A 3 6.44 5.12 -47.71
CA THR A 3 6.61 5.69 -46.38
C THR A 3 5.82 4.84 -45.39
N SER A 4 6.53 4.01 -44.62
CA SER A 4 5.99 3.29 -43.47
C SER A 4 5.72 4.29 -42.35
N PHE A 5 4.44 4.56 -42.08
CA PHE A 5 4.04 5.27 -40.86
C PHE A 5 4.14 4.30 -39.69
N ARG A 6 5.16 4.50 -38.84
CA ARG A 6 5.23 3.88 -37.51
C ARG A 6 4.13 4.48 -36.65
N ASN A 7 3.10 3.70 -36.38
CA ASN A 7 2.18 3.95 -35.27
C ASN A 7 2.96 3.82 -33.96
N HIS A 8 3.42 4.96 -33.45
CA HIS A 8 3.88 5.06 -32.07
C HIS A 8 2.62 5.04 -31.21
N THR A 9 2.31 3.88 -30.62
CA THR A 9 1.33 3.81 -29.54
C THR A 9 1.90 4.62 -28.37
N HIS A 10 1.51 5.88 -28.26
CA HIS A 10 1.55 6.57 -26.98
C HIS A 10 0.61 5.79 -26.06
N THR A 11 1.15 4.84 -25.28
CA THR A 11 0.43 4.32 -24.12
C THR A 11 0.25 5.50 -23.20
N THR A 12 -0.89 6.16 -23.29
CA THR A 12 -1.38 7.05 -22.24
C THR A 12 -1.61 6.15 -21.03
N VAL A 13 -0.57 5.94 -20.23
CA VAL A 13 -0.67 5.12 -19.02
C VAL A 13 -1.53 5.90 -18.03
N ASN A 14 -2.83 5.71 -18.14
CA ASN A 14 -3.81 6.12 -17.16
C ASN A 14 -3.49 5.41 -15.83
N ALA A 15 -3.94 5.99 -14.72
CA ALA A 15 -3.86 5.30 -13.43
C ALA A 15 -4.66 3.99 -13.50
N SER A 16 -4.19 2.98 -12.78
CA SER A 16 -4.86 1.69 -12.65
C SER A 16 -6.27 1.85 -12.06
N SER A 17 -7.16 0.94 -12.44
CA SER A 17 -8.52 0.92 -11.91
C SER A 17 -8.53 0.79 -10.38
N GLU A 18 -7.58 0.06 -9.82
CA GLU A 18 -7.44 -0.25 -8.40
C GLU A 18 -7.10 0.98 -7.57
N ILE A 19 -6.13 1.80 -8.00
CA ILE A 19 -5.79 3.04 -7.28
C ILE A 19 -6.93 4.08 -7.41
N LEU A 20 -7.61 4.12 -8.55
CA LEU A 20 -8.76 5.00 -8.76
C LEU A 20 -9.94 4.59 -7.85
N ALA A 21 -10.28 3.30 -7.84
CA ALA A 21 -11.32 2.72 -6.98
C ALA A 21 -10.99 2.92 -5.49
N THR A 22 -9.73 2.67 -5.09
CA THR A 22 -9.25 2.89 -3.73
C THR A 22 -9.38 4.35 -3.32
N THR A 23 -8.97 5.27 -4.20
CA THR A 23 -9.08 6.72 -3.94
C THR A 23 -10.53 7.15 -3.81
N ARG A 24 -11.43 6.62 -4.65
CA ARG A 24 -12.86 6.90 -4.56
C ARG A 24 -13.45 6.44 -3.23
N LEU A 25 -13.23 5.18 -2.87
CA LEU A 25 -13.72 4.61 -1.61
C LEU A 25 -13.19 5.38 -0.39
N LEU A 26 -11.89 5.73 -0.39
CA LEU A 26 -11.28 6.54 0.65
C LEU A 26 -12.01 7.88 0.84
N ARG A 27 -12.38 8.56 -0.25
CA ARG A 27 -13.07 9.86 -0.21
C ARG A 27 -14.55 9.73 0.14
N GLU A 28 -15.17 8.58 -0.11
CA GLU A 28 -16.52 8.26 0.37
C GLU A 28 -16.51 8.07 1.91
N LEU A 29 -15.46 7.42 2.44
CA LEU A 29 -15.28 7.17 3.88
C LEU A 29 -14.84 8.41 4.68
N ASP A 30 -13.99 9.27 4.09
CA ASP A 30 -13.58 10.56 4.63
C ASP A 30 -13.74 11.69 3.60
N PRO A 31 -14.95 12.26 3.45
CA PRO A 31 -15.21 13.34 2.50
C PRO A 31 -14.43 14.63 2.80
N SER A 32 -13.93 14.79 4.03
CA SER A 32 -13.14 15.95 4.46
C SER A 32 -11.65 15.84 4.08
N ALA A 33 -11.23 14.69 3.54
CA ALA A 33 -9.84 14.46 3.16
C ALA A 33 -9.42 15.38 2.01
N ASP A 34 -8.51 16.32 2.32
CA ASP A 34 -7.85 17.14 1.32
C ASP A 34 -6.89 16.32 0.44
N SER A 35 -6.32 16.97 -0.59
CA SER A 35 -5.38 16.32 -1.49
C SER A 35 -4.14 15.79 -0.76
N MET A 36 -3.68 16.43 0.31
CA MET A 36 -2.49 15.98 1.03
C MET A 36 -2.80 14.73 1.86
N LYS A 37 -3.90 14.74 2.62
CA LYS A 37 -4.40 13.61 3.41
C LYS A 37 -4.66 12.40 2.52
N THR A 38 -5.32 12.60 1.38
CA THR A 38 -5.58 11.53 0.39
C THR A 38 -4.28 10.82 -0.01
N GLN A 39 -3.23 11.58 -0.34
CA GLN A 39 -1.93 11.00 -0.73
C GLN A 39 -1.27 10.19 0.40
N LYS A 40 -1.38 10.67 1.65
CA LYS A 40 -0.82 9.94 2.81
C LYS A 40 -1.61 8.67 3.11
N LEU A 41 -2.94 8.74 3.07
CA LEU A 41 -3.79 7.58 3.27
C LEU A 41 -3.54 6.50 2.21
N LEU A 42 -3.41 6.85 0.93
CA LEU A 42 -3.04 5.89 -0.12
C LEU A 42 -1.69 5.21 0.14
N TYR A 43 -0.72 5.95 0.69
CA TYR A 43 0.58 5.38 1.10
C TYR A 43 0.42 4.37 2.25
N PHE A 44 -0.37 4.71 3.28
CA PHE A 44 -0.65 3.81 4.40
C PHE A 44 -1.46 2.57 3.98
N ILE A 45 -2.41 2.71 3.06
CA ILE A 45 -3.19 1.61 2.49
C ILE A 45 -2.28 0.64 1.74
N GLN A 46 -1.52 1.13 0.76
CA GLN A 46 -0.60 0.30 -0.03
C GLN A 46 0.44 -0.39 0.86
N GLY A 47 1.00 0.35 1.82
CA GLY A 47 1.97 -0.19 2.77
C GLY A 47 1.40 -1.30 3.66
N SER A 48 0.22 -1.09 4.23
CA SER A 48 -0.45 -2.09 5.07
C SER A 48 -0.87 -3.31 4.26
N TYR A 49 -1.36 -3.13 3.03
CA TYR A 49 -1.73 -4.24 2.15
C TYR A 49 -0.52 -5.07 1.73
N LEU A 50 0.60 -4.41 1.38
CA LEU A 50 1.88 -5.07 1.08
C LEU A 50 2.38 -5.89 2.27
N ALA A 51 2.30 -5.34 3.49
CA ALA A 51 2.74 -6.05 4.69
C ALA A 51 1.87 -7.28 5.02
N GLN A 52 0.55 -7.20 4.78
CA GLN A 52 -0.37 -8.33 5.06
C GLN A 52 -0.32 -9.42 4.01
N THR A 53 -0.22 -9.04 2.73
CA THR A 53 -0.45 -9.99 1.61
C THR A 53 0.83 -10.34 0.85
N GLY A 54 1.91 -9.58 1.06
CA GLY A 54 3.12 -9.64 0.24
C GLY A 54 2.93 -9.14 -1.19
N LYS A 55 1.76 -8.62 -1.54
CA LYS A 55 1.39 -8.17 -2.90
C LYS A 55 0.93 -6.71 -2.88
N PRO A 56 1.16 -5.94 -3.95
CA PRO A 56 0.66 -4.57 -4.05
C PRO A 56 -0.86 -4.55 -4.25
N LEU A 57 -1.56 -3.56 -3.66
CA LEU A 57 -3.00 -3.36 -3.90
C LEU A 57 -3.22 -2.76 -5.29
N PHE A 58 -2.33 -1.85 -5.69
CA PHE A 58 -2.26 -1.28 -7.02
C PHE A 58 -0.79 -1.19 -7.50
N PRO A 59 -0.52 -1.23 -8.81
CA PRO A 59 0.84 -1.30 -9.37
C PRO A 59 1.64 0.01 -9.22
N GLU A 60 1.00 1.15 -9.03
CA GLU A 60 1.67 2.44 -8.92
C GLU A 60 2.60 2.50 -7.71
N SER A 61 3.75 3.14 -7.90
CA SER A 61 4.66 3.48 -6.81
C SER A 61 4.58 4.98 -6.51
N PRO A 62 4.56 5.39 -5.23
CA PRO A 62 4.60 6.80 -4.90
C PRO A 62 5.99 7.39 -5.18
N GLN A 63 6.04 8.70 -5.36
CA GLN A 63 7.27 9.49 -5.44
C GLN A 63 7.51 10.20 -4.10
N ALA A 64 8.78 10.35 -3.71
CA ALA A 64 9.18 10.95 -2.44
C ALA A 64 9.26 12.48 -2.52
N TRP A 65 8.12 13.14 -2.75
CA TRP A 65 8.02 14.60 -2.84
C TRP A 65 8.36 15.28 -1.51
N THR A 66 8.53 16.61 -1.53
CA THR A 66 8.97 17.41 -0.38
C THR A 66 8.09 17.23 0.86
N TYR A 67 6.78 17.09 0.69
CA TYR A 67 5.80 16.95 1.78
C TYR A 67 5.31 15.52 1.96
N GLY A 68 6.17 14.53 1.67
CA GLY A 68 5.87 13.12 1.84
C GLY A 68 5.58 12.37 0.53
N PRO A 69 5.16 11.10 0.61
CA PRO A 69 4.86 10.26 -0.56
C PRO A 69 3.66 10.81 -1.33
N VAL A 70 3.75 10.79 -2.66
CA VAL A 70 2.69 11.25 -3.59
C VAL A 70 2.60 10.31 -4.78
N TYR A 71 1.39 9.87 -5.12
CA TYR A 71 1.03 9.23 -6.38
C TYR A 71 0.67 10.33 -7.40
N PRO A 72 1.57 10.67 -8.35
CA PRO A 72 1.42 11.88 -9.16
C PRO A 72 0.13 11.89 -9.99
N ARG A 73 -0.28 10.73 -10.52
CA ARG A 73 -1.51 10.61 -11.31
C ARG A 73 -2.74 10.98 -10.51
N ILE A 74 -2.85 10.50 -9.27
CA ILE A 74 -3.95 10.84 -8.37
C ILE A 74 -3.89 12.30 -7.94
N TYR A 75 -2.68 12.82 -7.66
CA TYR A 75 -2.51 14.22 -7.28
C TYR A 75 -3.00 15.16 -8.39
N PHE A 76 -2.59 14.95 -9.63
CA PHE A 76 -3.01 15.77 -10.76
C PHE A 76 -4.49 15.56 -11.13
N ASP A 77 -5.04 14.35 -10.97
CA ASP A 77 -6.46 14.10 -11.15
C ASP A 77 -7.32 14.94 -10.18
N ILE A 78 -6.94 14.96 -8.90
CA ILE A 78 -7.65 15.72 -7.86
C ILE A 78 -7.43 17.22 -8.04
N ARG A 79 -6.18 17.66 -8.24
CA ARG A 79 -5.83 19.09 -8.36
C ARG A 79 -6.50 19.74 -9.56
N ASP A 80 -6.51 19.06 -10.70
CA ASP A 80 -7.07 19.60 -11.95
C ASP A 80 -8.54 19.19 -12.14
N ASN A 81 -9.16 18.53 -11.15
CA ASN A 81 -10.54 18.04 -11.18
C ASN A 81 -10.87 17.26 -12.47
N ARG A 82 -9.98 16.36 -12.90
CA ARG A 82 -10.12 15.62 -14.17
C ARG A 82 -11.18 14.52 -14.11
N GLY A 83 -11.58 14.12 -12.90
CA GLY A 83 -12.73 13.24 -12.65
C GLY A 83 -12.45 11.74 -12.74
N ALA A 84 -11.22 11.29 -13.02
CA ALA A 84 -10.94 9.85 -13.11
C ALA A 84 -11.22 9.12 -11.79
N THR A 85 -10.86 9.75 -10.65
CA THR A 85 -11.18 9.21 -9.32
C THR A 85 -12.67 9.28 -9.01
N LYS A 86 -13.37 10.35 -9.44
CA LYS A 86 -14.80 10.57 -9.16
C LYS A 86 -15.69 9.49 -9.77
N TYR A 87 -15.34 9.01 -10.95
CA TYR A 87 -16.15 8.03 -11.70
C TYR A 87 -15.61 6.61 -11.62
N ALA A 88 -14.58 6.35 -10.80
CA ALA A 88 -14.00 5.02 -10.66
C ALA A 88 -15.02 4.00 -10.17
N ASP A 89 -14.98 2.77 -10.66
CA ASP A 89 -15.84 1.70 -10.16
C ASP A 89 -15.23 1.08 -8.91
N THR A 90 -15.90 1.23 -7.76
CA THR A 90 -15.41 0.62 -6.51
C THR A 90 -15.71 -0.88 -6.47
N SER A 91 -16.65 -1.40 -7.27
CA SER A 91 -17.10 -2.80 -7.28
C SER A 91 -15.98 -3.81 -7.50
N ILE A 92 -14.91 -3.38 -8.18
CA ILE A 92 -13.71 -4.18 -8.45
C ILE A 92 -12.91 -4.55 -7.19
N LEU A 93 -13.09 -3.82 -6.09
CA LEU A 93 -12.37 -4.06 -4.84
C LEU A 93 -12.99 -5.25 -4.09
N THR A 94 -12.16 -6.22 -3.72
CA THR A 94 -12.58 -7.37 -2.93
C THR A 94 -12.98 -6.95 -1.50
N ASN A 95 -13.74 -7.79 -0.80
CA ASN A 95 -14.14 -7.50 0.58
C ASN A 95 -12.93 -7.25 1.49
N GLY A 96 -11.90 -8.09 1.42
CA GLY A 96 -10.67 -7.90 2.20
C GLY A 96 -9.93 -6.59 1.87
N GLN A 97 -9.91 -6.17 0.59
CA GLN A 97 -9.34 -4.87 0.22
C GLN A 97 -10.16 -3.71 0.81
N ARG A 98 -11.50 -3.78 0.74
CA ARG A 98 -12.40 -2.78 1.31
C ARG A 98 -12.26 -2.67 2.82
N GLU A 99 -12.21 -3.79 3.52
CA GLU A 99 -12.02 -3.83 4.96
C GLU A 99 -10.70 -3.17 5.38
N LEU A 100 -9.61 -3.48 4.68
CA LEU A 100 -8.32 -2.82 4.94
C LEU A 100 -8.42 -1.31 4.69
N ILE A 101 -8.98 -0.89 3.55
CA ILE A 101 -9.13 0.53 3.20
C ILE A 101 -9.93 1.24 4.30
N THR A 102 -11.06 0.65 4.72
CA THR A 102 -11.90 1.17 5.80
C THR A 102 -11.13 1.26 7.11
N ALA A 103 -10.41 0.22 7.52
CA ALA A 103 -9.63 0.21 8.75
C ALA A 103 -8.54 1.31 8.76
N VAL A 104 -7.85 1.50 7.63
CA VAL A 104 -6.84 2.56 7.50
C VAL A 104 -7.47 3.94 7.56
N VAL A 105 -8.58 4.16 6.83
CA VAL A 105 -9.26 5.46 6.82
C VAL A 105 -9.81 5.80 8.19
N GLU A 106 -10.53 4.89 8.84
CA GLU A 106 -11.12 5.13 10.16
C GLU A 106 -10.05 5.43 11.22
N LYS A 107 -8.91 4.73 11.20
CA LYS A 107 -7.78 5.02 12.11
C LYS A 107 -7.22 6.44 11.96
N PHE A 108 -7.25 7.01 10.75
CA PHE A 108 -6.64 8.31 10.45
C PHE A 108 -7.65 9.43 10.19
N LYS A 109 -8.95 9.14 10.23
CA LYS A 109 -10.03 10.09 9.94
C LYS A 109 -9.96 11.33 10.83
N GLY A 110 -9.72 11.16 12.13
CA GLY A 110 -9.53 12.27 13.09
C GLY A 110 -8.16 12.95 13.05
N ILE A 111 -7.22 12.49 12.23
CA ILE A 111 -5.83 12.98 12.20
C ILE A 111 -5.66 13.97 11.05
N SER A 112 -5.02 15.11 11.33
CA SER A 112 -4.76 16.15 10.32
C SER A 112 -3.74 15.71 9.27
N ALA A 113 -3.85 16.27 8.07
CA ALA A 113 -2.91 16.01 6.97
C ALA A 113 -1.45 16.32 7.37
N SER A 114 -1.22 17.38 8.14
CA SER A 114 0.11 17.77 8.64
C SER A 114 0.68 16.75 9.63
N SER A 115 -0.16 16.16 10.48
CA SER A 115 0.26 15.08 11.39
C SER A 115 0.60 13.80 10.63
N LEU A 116 -0.16 13.45 9.59
CA LEU A 116 0.17 12.33 8.70
C LEU A 116 1.47 12.59 7.93
N MET A 117 1.70 13.82 7.47
CA MET A 117 2.96 14.21 6.84
C MET A 117 4.15 13.95 7.78
N LYS A 118 4.07 14.44 9.03
CA LYS A 118 5.11 14.18 10.06
C LYS A 118 5.39 12.68 10.21
N LYS A 119 4.34 11.85 10.27
CA LYS A 119 4.48 10.39 10.32
C LYS A 119 5.20 9.83 9.09
N THR A 120 4.87 10.30 7.89
CA THR A 120 5.56 9.84 6.68
C THR A 120 7.00 10.33 6.54
N HIS A 121 7.43 11.29 7.35
CA HIS A 121 8.80 11.78 7.40
C HIS A 121 9.64 11.05 8.48
N GLU A 122 9.04 10.18 9.29
CA GLU A 122 9.77 9.27 10.18
C GLU A 122 10.69 8.35 9.35
N PRO A 123 11.80 7.83 9.93
CA PRO A 123 12.73 6.97 9.21
C PRO A 123 12.04 5.77 8.53
N GLY A 124 12.14 5.70 7.20
CA GLY A 124 11.47 4.70 6.40
C GLY A 124 11.54 4.93 4.88
N PRO A 125 10.58 4.40 4.10
CA PRO A 125 10.62 4.38 2.64
C PRO A 125 10.78 5.76 2.00
N TRP A 126 10.14 6.78 2.58
CA TRP A 126 10.24 8.15 2.09
C TRP A 126 11.62 8.76 2.35
N THR A 127 12.18 8.61 3.55
CA THR A 127 13.53 9.11 3.87
C THR A 127 14.60 8.36 3.07
N GLU A 128 14.46 7.04 2.91
CA GLU A 128 15.35 6.20 2.11
C GLU A 128 15.37 6.65 0.64
N ALA A 129 14.21 6.86 0.04
CA ALA A 129 14.12 7.35 -1.34
C ALA A 129 14.71 8.76 -1.50
N ARG A 130 14.83 9.53 -0.41
CA ARG A 130 15.41 10.88 -0.39
C ARG A 130 16.85 10.91 0.10
N ALA A 131 17.48 9.76 0.33
CA ALA A 131 18.88 9.70 0.73
C ALA A 131 19.76 10.51 -0.24
N GLY A 132 20.64 11.34 0.35
CA GLY A 132 21.54 12.24 -0.37
C GLY A 132 20.91 13.55 -0.88
N LEU A 133 19.63 13.83 -0.59
CA LEU A 133 19.00 15.10 -0.94
C LEU A 133 18.89 16.02 0.28
N PRO A 134 19.18 17.33 0.15
CA PRO A 134 18.95 18.28 1.23
C PRO A 134 17.46 18.39 1.59
N ASN A 135 17.19 18.75 2.85
CA ASN A 135 15.82 19.02 3.31
C ASN A 135 15.18 20.13 2.46
N GLY A 136 13.87 19.99 2.18
CA GLY A 136 13.11 20.95 1.37
C GLY A 136 13.26 20.82 -0.15
N ASN A 137 14.27 20.12 -0.66
CA ASN A 137 14.45 19.98 -2.11
C ASN A 137 13.36 19.09 -2.74
N PRO A 138 12.80 19.46 -3.90
CA PRO A 138 11.86 18.61 -4.61
C PRO A 138 12.53 17.30 -5.03
N SER A 139 11.75 16.23 -5.06
CA SER A 139 12.22 14.93 -5.52
C SER A 139 11.07 14.17 -6.18
N GLN A 140 11.40 13.50 -7.27
CA GLN A 140 10.51 12.56 -7.97
C GLN A 140 11.02 11.12 -7.84
N LYS A 141 12.02 10.88 -6.98
CA LYS A 141 12.55 9.53 -6.73
C LYS A 141 11.42 8.61 -6.28
N ARG A 142 11.33 7.44 -6.93
CA ARG A 142 10.31 6.44 -6.65
C ARG A 142 10.58 5.78 -5.29
N ILE A 143 9.51 5.59 -4.52
CA ILE A 143 9.50 4.75 -3.32
C ILE A 143 9.07 3.35 -3.77
N THR A 144 9.94 2.37 -3.59
CA THR A 144 9.68 0.99 -4.05
C THR A 144 8.64 0.29 -3.18
N HIS A 145 7.81 -0.59 -3.77
CA HIS A 145 6.93 -1.46 -2.98
C HIS A 145 7.72 -2.35 -2.01
N GLN A 146 8.91 -2.79 -2.38
CA GLN A 146 9.77 -3.57 -1.48
C GLN A 146 10.15 -2.80 -0.22
N SER A 147 10.56 -1.52 -0.34
CA SER A 147 10.89 -0.72 0.83
C SER A 147 9.65 -0.43 1.68
N MET A 148 8.49 -0.17 1.06
CA MET A 148 7.21 -0.06 1.76
C MET A 148 6.89 -1.34 2.53
N MET A 149 6.88 -2.50 1.87
CA MET A 149 6.60 -3.79 2.49
C MET A 149 7.52 -4.04 3.69
N ARG A 150 8.84 -3.85 3.53
CA ARG A 150 9.82 -3.99 4.62
C ARG A 150 9.49 -3.10 5.82
N HIS A 151 9.12 -1.85 5.56
CA HIS A 151 8.84 -0.87 6.62
C HIS A 151 7.52 -1.17 7.34
N PHE A 152 6.46 -1.46 6.60
CA PHE A 152 5.13 -1.71 7.15
C PHE A 152 5.01 -3.08 7.82
N SER A 153 5.87 -4.05 7.49
CA SER A 153 5.93 -5.35 8.18
C SER A 153 6.54 -5.27 9.58
N ARG A 154 7.05 -4.10 10.01
CA ARG A 154 7.56 -3.90 11.37
C ARG A 154 6.40 -3.93 12.38
N PRO A 155 6.61 -4.50 13.59
CA PRO A 155 5.59 -4.51 14.64
C PRO A 155 5.03 -3.10 14.89
N GLY A 156 3.70 -2.98 14.89
CA GLY A 156 2.99 -1.72 15.12
C GLY A 156 2.86 -0.78 13.92
N MET A 157 3.45 -1.10 12.76
CA MET A 157 3.41 -0.23 11.57
C MET A 157 2.23 -0.52 10.63
N ALA A 158 1.96 -1.79 10.33
CA ALA A 158 0.81 -2.19 9.54
C ALA A 158 -0.50 -2.00 10.30
N ILE A 159 -1.53 -1.52 9.61
CA ILE A 159 -2.90 -1.49 10.12
C ILE A 159 -3.56 -2.79 9.68
N VAL A 160 -3.76 -3.71 10.61
CA VAL A 160 -4.51 -4.95 10.40
C VAL A 160 -6.01 -4.70 10.48
N SER A 161 -6.77 -5.29 9.56
CA SER A 161 -8.22 -5.32 9.67
C SER A 161 -8.58 -6.18 10.89
N PRO A 162 -9.59 -5.80 11.71
CA PRO A 162 -10.05 -6.61 12.84
C PRO A 162 -10.40 -8.05 12.46
N HIS A 163 -10.75 -8.29 11.20
CA HIS A 163 -11.18 -9.58 10.68
C HIS A 163 -10.06 -10.37 9.97
N THR A 164 -8.83 -9.85 9.93
CA THR A 164 -7.69 -10.54 9.30
C THR A 164 -6.88 -11.43 10.25
N CYS A 165 -7.29 -11.55 11.52
CA CYS A 165 -6.95 -12.76 12.26
C CYS A 165 -7.97 -13.84 11.87
N SER A 166 -7.72 -14.49 10.74
CA SER A 166 -8.14 -15.88 10.64
C SER A 166 -7.27 -16.64 11.66
N GLU A 167 -7.78 -16.68 12.89
CA GLU A 167 -7.45 -17.71 13.88
C GLU A 167 -7.75 -19.10 13.30
N SER A 168 -8.48 -19.18 12.18
CA SER A 168 -8.77 -20.40 11.43
C SER A 168 -7.61 -21.02 10.66
N ARG A 169 -6.37 -20.50 10.73
CA ARG A 169 -5.21 -21.23 10.17
C ARG A 169 -4.75 -22.38 11.08
N TRP A 170 -5.08 -22.33 12.38
CA TRP A 170 -4.74 -23.37 13.34
C TRP A 170 -5.89 -24.35 13.60
N ASP A 171 -7.14 -23.94 13.35
CA ASP A 171 -8.34 -24.77 13.57
C ASP A 171 -8.62 -25.81 12.47
N GLU A 172 -7.90 -25.76 11.33
CA GLU A 172 -8.04 -26.72 10.22
C GLU A 172 -6.87 -27.72 10.13
N LEU A 173 -5.96 -27.76 11.12
CA LEU A 173 -4.94 -28.80 11.15
C LEU A 173 -5.58 -30.12 11.63
N PRO A 174 -5.40 -31.23 10.91
CA PRO A 174 -5.92 -32.52 11.37
C PRO A 174 -5.33 -32.82 12.75
N GLU A 175 -6.20 -33.24 13.69
CA GLU A 175 -5.78 -33.71 15.01
C GLU A 175 -4.66 -34.74 14.84
N GLY A 176 -3.45 -34.42 15.34
CA GLY A 176 -2.26 -35.26 15.22
C GLY A 176 -1.14 -34.73 14.31
N LEU A 177 -1.34 -33.63 13.56
CA LEU A 177 -0.26 -33.07 12.72
C LEU A 177 0.91 -32.53 13.57
N MET A 178 0.59 -31.85 14.68
CA MET A 178 1.59 -31.34 15.63
C MET A 178 2.40 -32.47 16.27
N GLU A 179 1.75 -33.56 16.66
CA GLU A 179 2.41 -34.73 17.26
C GLU A 179 3.26 -35.49 16.23
N SER A 180 2.86 -35.50 14.95
CA SER A 180 3.64 -36.10 13.86
C SER A 180 4.90 -35.30 13.50
N GLU A 181 4.81 -33.97 13.53
CA GLU A 181 5.92 -33.05 13.30
C GLU A 181 6.89 -33.08 14.49
N GLU A 182 6.40 -33.01 15.73
CA GLU A 182 7.22 -33.10 16.94
C GLU A 182 7.98 -34.43 17.02
N ASN A 183 7.34 -35.56 16.71
CA ASN A 183 8.02 -36.87 16.64
C ASN A 183 9.05 -36.96 15.50
N ARG A 184 8.77 -36.34 14.34
CA ARG A 184 9.74 -36.24 13.24
C ARG A 184 10.96 -35.43 13.64
N TRP A 185 10.76 -34.28 14.28
CA TRP A 185 11.84 -33.38 14.71
C TRP A 185 12.64 -33.99 15.87
N ALA A 186 11.98 -34.64 16.83
CA ALA A 186 12.66 -35.38 17.91
C ALA A 186 13.59 -36.48 17.37
N GLY A 187 13.12 -37.24 16.36
CA GLY A 187 13.95 -38.26 15.70
C GLY A 187 15.13 -37.68 14.90
N LEU A 188 14.96 -36.51 14.29
CA LEU A 188 16.01 -35.84 13.53
C LEU A 188 17.09 -35.26 14.45
N LEU A 189 16.68 -34.66 15.58
CA LEU A 189 17.59 -34.14 16.60
C LEU A 189 18.38 -35.26 17.30
N ALA A 190 17.75 -36.41 17.58
CA ALA A 190 18.44 -37.56 18.17
C ALA A 190 19.55 -38.14 17.26
N ARG A 191 19.37 -38.07 15.94
CA ARG A 191 20.36 -38.53 14.95
C ARG A 191 21.50 -37.55 14.71
N LEU A 192 21.30 -36.27 15.02
CA LEU A 192 22.34 -35.24 14.95
C LEU A 192 23.17 -35.17 16.24
N ALA A 193 22.67 -35.74 17.34
CA ALA A 193 23.33 -35.81 18.64
C ALA A 193 24.12 -37.12 18.88
N SER A 194 24.20 -38.01 17.87
CA SER A 194 25.00 -39.24 17.87
C SER A 194 26.16 -39.12 16.90
#